data_AF-A0A813HSL2-F1
#
_entry.id   AF-A0A813HSL2-F1
#
_cell.length_a   1.000
_cell.length_b   1.000
_cell.length_c   1.000
_cell.angle_alpha   90.00
_cell.angle_beta   90.00
_cell.angle_gamma   90.00
#
_symmetry.space_group_name_H-M   'P 1'
#
loop_
_entity.id
_entity.type
_entity.pdbx_description
1 polymer ?
#
loop_
_entity_poly.entity_id
_entity_poly.type
_entity_poly.pdbx_seq_one_letter_code
_entity_poly.pdbx_strand_id
1 'polypeptide(L)'
;MPLEKRWRPVVAPPSNEEATVEDCKTHPRLQKHWQRFLDSPDPGKVLSRYSAQAMHLNLEKLLRIAVHVSAWVALLPLEQGAESPSGGKEDVSRPSPVQFLAQILRLRGRAKISDWLQGALHLVALRLQDVRREVQGQVAKILDGTQA
;
A
#
# COMPACT_ATOMS: atom_id res chain seq x y z
N MET A 1 -21.01 -15.30 -14.56
CA MET A 1 -21.52 -15.29 -13.16
C MET A 1 -21.13 -13.97 -12.51
N PRO A 2 -22.02 -13.30 -11.75
CA PRO A 2 -21.70 -12.02 -11.11
C PRO A 2 -20.63 -12.22 -10.03
N LEU A 3 -19.58 -11.39 -10.05
CA LEU A 3 -18.35 -11.50 -9.26
C LEU A 3 -18.50 -11.16 -7.77
N GLU A 4 -19.72 -10.91 -7.30
CA GLU A 4 -19.98 -10.28 -6.00
C GLU A 4 -20.18 -11.29 -4.85
N LYS A 5 -20.41 -12.59 -5.15
CA LYS A 5 -20.90 -13.53 -4.13
C LYS A 5 -19.83 -14.18 -3.24
N ARG A 6 -18.53 -14.06 -3.53
CA ARG A 6 -17.46 -14.68 -2.71
C ARG A 6 -16.73 -13.73 -1.76
N TRP A 7 -17.09 -12.46 -1.78
CA TRP A 7 -16.47 -11.42 -0.98
C TRP A 7 -17.53 -10.74 -0.13
N ARG A 8 -18.13 -11.45 0.83
CA ARG A 8 -18.86 -10.78 1.90
C ARG A 8 -17.83 -10.23 2.87
N PRO A 9 -17.65 -8.90 2.96
CA PRO A 9 -16.78 -8.33 3.96
C PRO A 9 -17.49 -8.50 5.31
N VAL A 10 -16.83 -9.13 6.30
CA VAL A 10 -17.29 -9.07 7.70
C VAL A 10 -17.16 -7.64 8.26
N VAL A 11 -16.40 -6.78 7.56
CA VAL A 11 -16.14 -5.38 7.90
C VAL A 11 -16.36 -4.54 6.65
N ALA A 12 -17.08 -3.42 6.72
CA ALA A 12 -17.31 -2.53 5.58
C ALA A 12 -15.98 -2.05 4.96
N PRO A 13 -15.92 -1.77 3.64
CA PRO A 13 -14.78 -1.03 3.10
C PRO A 13 -14.68 0.33 3.82
N PRO A 14 -13.47 0.91 3.98
CA PRO A 14 -13.35 2.29 4.43
C PRO A 14 -14.07 3.16 3.39
N SER A 15 -15.30 3.58 3.66
CA SER A 15 -16.16 4.25 2.68
C SER A 15 -15.82 5.72 2.53
N ASN A 16 -16.17 6.25 1.35
CA ASN A 16 -15.63 7.46 0.77
C ASN A 16 -16.12 8.76 1.43
N GLU A 17 -15.25 9.79 1.34
CA GLU A 17 -15.38 11.20 1.76
C GLU A 17 -15.03 11.54 3.21
N GLU A 18 -15.43 10.74 4.20
CA GLU A 18 -15.13 11.02 5.63
C GLU A 18 -14.01 10.17 6.23
N ALA A 19 -13.49 9.17 5.48
CA ALA A 19 -12.44 8.31 5.98
C ALA A 19 -11.15 9.09 6.29
N THR A 20 -10.67 8.98 7.51
CA THR A 20 -9.44 9.60 7.98
C THR A 20 -8.25 8.65 7.88
N VAL A 21 -7.03 9.19 7.99
CA VAL A 21 -5.80 8.38 8.08
C VAL A 21 -5.85 7.47 9.31
N GLU A 22 -6.46 7.93 10.41
CA GLU A 22 -6.65 7.19 11.66
C GLU A 22 -7.56 5.98 11.51
N ASP A 23 -8.61 6.06 10.68
CA ASP A 23 -9.50 4.92 10.40
C ASP A 23 -8.73 3.78 9.72
N CYS A 24 -7.70 4.10 8.94
CA CYS A 24 -6.83 3.12 8.30
C CYS A 24 -5.98 2.37 9.32
N LYS A 25 -5.42 3.13 10.27
CA LYS A 25 -4.53 2.61 11.31
C LYS A 25 -5.31 1.69 12.26
N THR A 26 -6.61 1.86 12.39
CA THR A 26 -7.44 1.04 13.27
C THR A 26 -8.20 -0.05 12.53
N HIS A 27 -8.28 0.00 11.20
CA HIS A 27 -9.06 -0.95 10.42
C HIS A 27 -8.53 -2.40 10.58
N PRO A 28 -9.29 -3.35 11.18
CA PRO A 28 -8.80 -4.69 11.54
C PRO A 28 -8.24 -5.49 10.36
N ARG A 29 -8.89 -5.38 9.20
CA ARG A 29 -8.46 -6.05 7.97
C ARG A 29 -7.14 -5.51 7.41
N LEU A 30 -6.97 -4.19 7.36
CA LEU A 30 -5.73 -3.57 6.87
C LEU A 30 -4.58 -3.87 7.82
N GLN A 31 -4.83 -3.71 9.13
CA GLN A 31 -3.90 -4.10 10.19
C GLN A 31 -3.48 -5.56 10.08
N LYS A 32 -4.42 -6.49 9.85
CA LYS A 32 -4.08 -7.91 9.64
C LYS A 32 -3.17 -8.13 8.42
N HIS A 33 -3.40 -7.44 7.31
CA HIS A 33 -2.56 -7.59 6.12
C HIS A 33 -1.18 -6.96 6.29
N TRP A 34 -1.11 -5.84 7.00
CA TRP A 34 0.13 -5.16 7.35
C TRP A 34 0.96 -5.96 8.35
N GLN A 35 0.37 -6.40 9.46
CA GLN A 35 1.04 -7.22 10.47
C GLN A 35 1.61 -8.50 9.85
N ARG A 36 0.84 -9.20 9.01
CA ARG A 36 1.33 -10.39 8.29
C ARG A 36 2.50 -10.12 7.35
N PHE A 37 2.60 -8.91 6.82
CA PHE A 37 3.72 -8.51 5.98
C PHE A 37 4.95 -8.22 6.83
N LEU A 38 4.80 -7.55 7.97
CA LEU A 38 5.88 -7.28 8.92
C LEU A 38 6.38 -8.54 9.64
N ASP A 39 5.49 -9.46 9.98
CA ASP A 39 5.83 -10.75 10.59
C ASP A 39 6.52 -11.71 9.60
N SER A 40 6.58 -11.35 8.31
CA SER A 40 7.28 -12.15 7.32
C SER A 40 8.78 -12.13 7.62
N PRO A 41 9.46 -13.30 7.67
CA PRO A 41 10.91 -13.36 7.84
C PRO A 41 11.69 -12.59 6.77
N ASP A 42 11.08 -12.39 5.60
CA ASP A 42 11.63 -11.61 4.50
C ASP A 42 10.47 -10.94 3.74
N PRO A 43 10.09 -9.70 4.10
CA PRO A 43 9.03 -8.96 3.41
C PRO A 43 9.35 -8.70 1.93
N GLY A 44 10.64 -8.54 1.59
CA GLY A 44 11.11 -8.41 0.21
C GLY A 44 10.82 -9.64 -0.64
N LYS A 45 10.97 -10.85 -0.11
CA LYS A 45 10.54 -12.08 -0.80
C LYS A 45 9.03 -12.15 -1.06
N VAL A 46 8.20 -11.58 -0.17
CA VAL A 46 6.75 -11.52 -0.41
C VAL A 46 6.45 -10.66 -1.63
N LEU A 47 7.08 -9.48 -1.73
CA LEU A 47 6.95 -8.59 -2.87
C LEU A 47 7.48 -9.22 -4.16
N SER A 48 8.68 -9.82 -4.13
CA SER A 48 9.27 -10.51 -5.28
C SER A 48 8.37 -11.64 -5.78
N ARG A 49 7.78 -12.43 -4.86
CA ARG A 49 6.83 -13.49 -5.22
C ARG A 49 5.57 -12.93 -5.88
N TYR A 50 5.02 -11.84 -5.34
CA TYR A 50 3.85 -11.21 -5.95
C TYR A 50 4.17 -10.60 -7.32
N SER A 51 5.33 -9.96 -7.46
CA SER A 51 5.80 -9.39 -8.73
C SER A 51 5.97 -10.44 -9.81
N ALA A 52 6.65 -11.54 -9.50
CA ALA A 52 6.82 -12.65 -10.43
C ALA A 52 5.49 -13.28 -10.89
N GLN A 53 4.48 -13.30 -10.01
CA GLN A 53 3.17 -13.87 -10.34
C GLN A 53 2.26 -12.89 -11.08
N ALA A 54 2.40 -11.58 -10.87
CA ALA A 54 1.43 -10.58 -11.29
C ALA A 54 1.02 -10.65 -12.77
N MET A 55 1.96 -10.95 -13.67
CA MET A 55 1.71 -11.05 -15.12
C MET A 55 0.84 -12.23 -15.52
N HIS A 56 0.76 -13.27 -14.69
CA HIS A 56 0.04 -14.51 -14.97
C HIS A 56 -1.27 -14.64 -14.19
N LEU A 57 -1.60 -13.64 -13.37
CA LEU A 57 -2.81 -13.66 -12.56
C LEU A 57 -4.01 -13.13 -13.34
N ASN A 58 -5.16 -13.75 -13.11
CA ASN A 58 -6.42 -13.17 -13.56
C ASN A 58 -6.71 -11.85 -12.81
N LEU A 59 -7.60 -11.04 -13.39
CA LEU A 59 -7.95 -9.73 -12.85
C LEU A 59 -8.41 -9.78 -11.39
N GLU A 60 -9.18 -10.80 -10.98
CA GLU A 60 -9.65 -10.93 -9.59
C GLU A 60 -8.49 -11.08 -8.60
N LYS A 61 -7.52 -11.96 -8.92
CA LYS A 61 -6.33 -12.15 -8.09
C LYS A 61 -5.45 -10.90 -8.11
N LEU A 62 -5.33 -10.24 -9.25
CA LEU A 62 -4.56 -9.00 -9.38
C LEU A 62 -5.13 -7.88 -8.50
N LEU A 63 -6.45 -7.67 -8.53
CA LEU A 63 -7.15 -6.68 -7.68
C LEU A 63 -7.04 -7.03 -6.19
N ARG A 64 -7.07 -8.32 -5.84
CA ARG A 64 -6.86 -8.79 -4.46
C ARG A 64 -5.45 -8.45 -3.96
N ILE A 65 -4.43 -8.67 -4.78
CA ILE A 65 -3.05 -8.28 -4.44
C ILE A 65 -2.96 -6.76 -4.33
N ALA A 66 -3.60 -6.00 -5.22
CA ALA A 66 -3.62 -4.53 -5.14
C ALA A 66 -4.10 -4.05 -3.76
N VAL A 67 -5.19 -4.62 -3.23
CA VAL A 67 -5.70 -4.27 -1.87
C VAL A 67 -4.67 -4.58 -0.78
N HIS A 68 -3.99 -5.74 -0.85
CA HIS A 68 -2.95 -6.08 0.13
C HIS A 68 -1.80 -5.08 0.09
N VAL A 69 -1.30 -4.78 -1.11
CA VAL A 69 -0.16 -3.87 -1.29
C VAL A 69 -0.56 -2.44 -0.92
N SER A 70 -1.77 -1.98 -1.23
CA SER A 70 -2.29 -0.69 -0.75
C SER A 70 -2.34 -0.61 0.78
N ALA A 71 -2.72 -1.69 1.46
CA ALA A 71 -2.69 -1.74 2.93
C ALA A 71 -1.26 -1.56 3.47
N TRP A 72 -0.27 -2.18 2.83
CA TRP A 72 1.13 -2.02 3.21
C TRP A 72 1.61 -0.60 2.98
N VAL A 73 1.36 -0.04 1.80
CA VAL A 73 1.76 1.34 1.47
C VAL A 73 1.11 2.36 2.41
N ALA A 74 -0.16 2.17 2.77
CA ALA A 74 -0.86 3.08 3.67
C ALA A 74 -0.34 3.02 5.12
N LEU A 75 0.18 1.88 5.57
CA LEU A 75 0.53 1.62 6.97
C LEU A 75 2.03 1.50 7.25
N LEU A 76 2.89 1.38 6.24
CA LEU A 76 4.33 1.32 6.44
C LEU A 76 4.88 2.65 6.99
N PRO A 77 5.82 2.59 7.94
CA PRO A 77 6.63 3.75 8.33
C PRO A 77 7.29 4.36 7.10
N LEU A 78 7.45 5.69 7.12
CA LEU A 78 7.97 6.49 6.01
C LEU A 78 9.32 5.98 5.48
N GLU A 79 10.20 5.65 6.41
CA GLU A 79 11.55 5.11 6.19
C GLU A 79 11.49 3.75 5.47
N GLN A 80 10.44 2.97 5.68
CA GLN A 80 10.31 1.59 5.17
C GLN A 80 9.39 1.48 3.94
N GLY A 81 8.57 2.51 3.67
CA GLY A 81 7.64 2.52 2.55
C GLY A 81 8.29 2.91 1.22
N ALA A 82 9.34 3.72 1.27
CA ALA A 82 10.11 4.17 0.11
C ALA A 82 11.31 3.27 -0.20
N GLU A 83 11.90 2.66 0.82
CA GLU A 83 13.06 1.80 0.70
C GLU A 83 12.67 0.35 0.39
N SER A 84 13.52 -0.35 -0.37
CA SER A 84 13.40 -1.80 -0.48
C SER A 84 13.63 -2.40 0.91
N PRO A 85 12.79 -3.34 1.37
CA PRO A 85 12.91 -3.91 2.70
C PRO A 85 14.10 -4.89 2.76
N SER A 86 15.32 -4.36 2.71
CA SER A 86 16.56 -4.80 3.37
C SER A 86 17.61 -3.70 3.21
N GLY A 87 18.06 -3.07 4.31
CA GLY A 87 19.18 -2.13 4.34
C GLY A 87 20.55 -2.80 4.12
N GLY A 88 20.72 -3.55 3.04
CA GLY A 88 21.95 -4.24 2.67
C GLY A 88 22.37 -3.91 1.23
N LYS A 89 23.67 -3.71 1.01
CA LYS A 89 24.29 -3.29 -0.27
C LYS A 89 24.01 -4.20 -1.49
N GLU A 90 23.33 -5.33 -1.33
CA GLU A 90 22.99 -6.28 -2.41
C GLU A 90 21.53 -6.19 -2.90
N ASP A 91 20.70 -5.31 -2.32
CA ASP A 91 19.23 -5.40 -2.47
C ASP A 91 18.59 -4.43 -3.50
N VAL A 92 19.40 -3.92 -4.43
CA VAL A 92 19.00 -2.91 -5.45
C VAL A 92 17.91 -3.43 -6.42
N SER A 93 17.69 -4.75 -6.50
CA SER A 93 16.72 -5.35 -7.41
C SER A 93 15.33 -5.64 -6.81
N ARG A 94 15.09 -5.39 -5.51
CA ARG A 94 13.77 -5.64 -4.93
C ARG A 94 12.82 -4.48 -5.19
N PRO A 95 11.58 -4.71 -5.66
CA PRO A 95 10.62 -3.64 -5.89
C PRO A 95 10.10 -3.09 -4.55
N SER A 96 9.99 -1.77 -4.42
CA SER A 96 9.30 -1.19 -3.27
C SER A 96 7.80 -1.45 -3.33
N PRO A 97 7.08 -1.50 -2.20
CA PRO A 97 5.61 -1.65 -2.18
C PRO A 97 4.89 -0.62 -3.06
N VAL A 98 5.39 0.62 -3.10
CA VAL A 98 4.82 1.71 -3.91
C VAL A 98 5.03 1.44 -5.40
N GLN A 99 6.24 1.05 -5.81
CA GLN A 99 6.54 0.71 -7.21
C GLN A 99 5.69 -0.46 -7.67
N PHE A 100 5.56 -1.49 -6.84
CA PHE A 100 4.76 -2.66 -7.15
C PHE A 100 3.27 -2.35 -7.23
N LEU A 101 2.74 -1.51 -6.33
CA LEU A 101 1.35 -1.03 -6.43
C LEU A 101 1.10 -0.30 -7.75
N ALA A 102 2.01 0.61 -8.14
CA ALA A 102 1.89 1.33 -9.41
C ALA A 102 1.90 0.35 -10.61
N GLN A 103 2.75 -0.67 -10.59
CA GLN A 103 2.79 -1.71 -11.62
C GLN A 103 1.47 -2.48 -11.71
N ILE A 104 0.92 -2.95 -10.59
CA ILE A 104 -0.36 -3.66 -10.55
C ILE A 104 -1.49 -2.80 -11.10
N LEU A 105 -1.55 -1.52 -10.71
CA LEU A 105 -2.57 -0.59 -11.16
C LEU A 105 -2.48 -0.34 -12.68
N ARG A 106 -1.28 -0.35 -13.25
CA ARG A 106 -1.08 -0.31 -14.71
C ARG A 106 -1.57 -1.59 -15.39
N LEU A 107 -1.21 -2.76 -14.85
CA LEU A 107 -1.64 -4.06 -15.38
C LEU A 107 -3.16 -4.26 -15.35
N ARG A 108 -3.83 -3.69 -14.35
CA ARG A 108 -5.29 -3.67 -14.26
C ARG A 108 -5.93 -2.94 -15.46
N GLY A 109 -5.27 -1.92 -16.00
CA GLY A 109 -5.84 -1.04 -17.01
C GLY A 109 -7.11 -0.34 -16.52
N ARG A 110 -8.17 -0.38 -17.35
CA ARG A 110 -9.45 0.32 -17.12
C ARG A 110 -10.52 -0.52 -16.40
N ALA A 111 -10.15 -1.66 -15.81
CA ALA A 111 -11.12 -2.48 -15.10
C ALA A 111 -11.74 -1.74 -13.90
N LYS A 112 -13.01 -2.04 -13.61
CA LYS A 112 -13.74 -1.47 -12.47
C LYS A 112 -12.99 -1.80 -11.17
N ILE A 113 -12.76 -0.75 -10.38
CA ILE A 113 -12.14 -0.83 -9.07
C ILE A 113 -13.22 -1.27 -8.08
N SER A 114 -12.91 -2.20 -7.18
CA SER A 114 -13.82 -2.56 -6.09
C SER A 114 -13.80 -1.46 -5.02
N ASP A 115 -14.91 -1.29 -4.29
CA ASP A 115 -15.00 -0.29 -3.21
C ASP A 115 -13.86 -0.43 -2.19
N TRP A 116 -13.42 -1.66 -1.94
CA TRP A 116 -12.26 -1.97 -1.12
C TRP A 116 -10.94 -1.43 -1.66
N LEU A 117 -10.69 -1.59 -2.95
CA LEU A 117 -9.47 -1.07 -3.56
C LEU A 117 -9.56 0.46 -3.68
N GLN A 118 -10.74 1.00 -3.97
CA GLN A 118 -10.95 2.44 -3.99
C GLN A 118 -10.67 3.07 -2.63
N GLY A 119 -11.25 2.52 -1.56
CA GLY A 119 -10.99 2.93 -0.19
C GLY A 119 -9.49 2.82 0.12
N ALA A 120 -8.87 1.66 -0.06
CA ALA A 120 -7.44 1.48 0.21
C ALA A 120 -6.53 2.45 -0.58
N LEU A 121 -6.87 2.77 -1.84
CA LEU A 121 -6.13 3.76 -2.63
C LEU A 121 -6.34 5.20 -2.14
N HIS A 122 -7.55 5.54 -1.67
CA HIS A 122 -7.81 6.82 -1.03
C HIS A 122 -6.91 7.00 0.20
N LEU A 123 -6.75 5.95 1.00
CA LEU A 123 -5.88 5.98 2.18
C LEU A 123 -4.40 6.12 1.82
N VAL A 124 -3.95 5.43 0.77
CA VAL A 124 -2.61 5.64 0.20
C VAL A 124 -2.44 7.10 -0.22
N ALA A 125 -3.44 7.71 -0.86
CA ALA A 125 -3.37 9.12 -1.27
C ALA A 125 -3.27 10.06 -0.06
N LEU A 126 -4.08 9.87 0.99
CA LEU A 126 -4.00 10.65 2.22
C LEU A 126 -2.62 10.52 2.89
N ARG A 127 -2.11 9.28 2.99
CA ARG A 127 -0.77 9.03 3.53
C ARG A 127 0.31 9.77 2.73
N LEU A 128 0.27 9.69 1.40
CA LEU A 128 1.24 10.40 0.55
C LEU A 128 1.15 11.92 0.68
N GLN A 129 -0.04 12.48 0.94
CA GLN A 129 -0.20 13.90 1.25
C GLN A 129 0.43 14.28 2.58
N ASP A 130 0.24 13.47 3.63
CA ASP A 130 0.88 13.70 4.94
C ASP A 130 2.40 13.64 4.84
N VAL A 131 2.92 12.63 4.14
CA VAL A 131 4.35 12.51 3.84
C VAL A 131 4.88 13.77 3.14
N ARG A 132 4.15 14.25 2.13
CA ARG A 132 4.54 15.48 1.42
C ARG A 132 4.58 16.68 2.36
N ARG A 133 3.61 16.84 3.26
CA ARG A 133 3.57 17.93 4.24
C ARG A 133 4.72 17.84 5.23
N GLU A 134 5.03 16.65 5.72
CA GLU A 134 6.14 16.42 6.65
C GLU A 134 7.49 16.78 6.02
N VAL A 135 7.74 16.31 4.79
CA VAL A 135 8.96 16.65 4.03
C VAL A 135 9.03 18.16 3.76
N GLN A 136 7.93 18.79 3.36
CA GLN A 136 7.89 20.25 3.16
C GLN A 136 8.19 21.01 4.45
N GLY A 137 7.67 20.56 5.59
CA GLY A 137 7.96 21.15 6.90
C GLY A 137 9.42 20.96 7.34
N GLN A 138 10.02 19.79 7.08
CA GLN A 138 11.44 19.55 7.33
C GLN A 138 12.32 20.43 6.45
N VAL A 139 12.02 20.55 5.16
CA VAL A 139 12.74 21.43 4.23
C VAL A 139 12.64 22.89 4.67
N ALA A 140 11.45 23.36 5.07
CA ALA A 140 11.28 24.71 5.59
C ALA A 140 12.15 24.97 6.83
N LYS A 141 12.17 24.04 7.81
CA LYS A 141 13.03 24.16 9.01
C LYS A 141 14.52 24.25 8.68
N ILE A 142 14.98 23.46 7.70
CA ILE A 142 16.37 23.49 7.23
C ILE A 142 16.69 24.84 6.58
N LEU A 143 15.78 25.37 5.76
CA LEU A 143 15.95 26.65 5.08
C LEU A 143 15.89 27.85 6.04
N ASP A 144 15.08 27.76 7.09
CA ASP A 144 14.94 28.78 8.14
C ASP A 144 16.09 28.75 9.17
N GLY A 145 17.13 27.93 8.96
CA GLY A 145 18.31 27.86 9.82
C GLY A 145 18.05 27.34 11.24
N THR A 146 16.85 26.82 11.50
CA THR A 146 16.48 26.26 12.80
C THR A 146 16.86 24.78 12.80
N GLN A 147 18.14 24.49 13.09
CA GLN A 147 18.54 23.12 13.37
C GLN A 147 17.92 22.67 14.71
N ALA A 148 17.41 21.43 14.72
CA ALA A 148 17.03 20.71 15.92
C ALA A 148 18.26 20.39 16.79
#